data_AF-A0A1F6MAJ5-F1
#
_entry.id   AF-A0A1F6MAJ5-F1
#
_cell.length_a   1.000
_cell.length_b   1.000
_cell.length_c   1.000
_cell.angle_alpha   90.00
_cell.angle_beta   90.00
_cell.angle_gamma   90.00
#
_symmetry.space_group_name_H-M   'P 1'
#
loop_
_entity.id
_entity.type
_entity.pdbx_description
1 polymer ?
#
loop_
_entity_poly.entity_id
_entity_poly.type
_entity_poly.pdbx_seq_one_letter_code
_entity_poly.pdbx_strand_id
1 'polypeptide(L)'
;MIFIANQKVNEPLFVALLYKTRNLCLKHVNRNNISKMGGTEFESLTYQMMVKASDGTFFKNNITRTGPQTFPDIVAKNYFGVEVKATADDKWLSTGNSVLETTRVESVERIYMFFGKFGGEIDIKFRLYQECLNEVGVTHSPRYKINMDLPKGHSIFDKIGINYDILRKGDNAIQRIKQYYRGMLQEGEELWWIDPQEVTTSPIIRSFSKFTYEEKFRFMTEAMILFPEVFGKSSVKFERLASYLITGYNAVSSNLRDSFTAGGRIGINIAGKRVVVPKIYQHLLEHAKDIEKTIKSMPVTKLSYHWRLGKIKSNRLSQWLEMVDKQAVKDNIQASKIFKSGL
;
A
#
# COMPACT_ATOMS: atom_id res chain seq x y z
N MET A 1 -22.75 2.75 33.47
CA MET A 1 -21.36 2.28 33.26
C MET A 1 -21.22 0.94 33.98
N ILE A 2 -21.12 -0.17 33.25
CA ILE A 2 -20.94 -1.50 33.84
C ILE A 2 -19.55 -1.99 33.45
N PHE A 3 -18.62 -2.00 34.41
CA PHE A 3 -17.37 -2.73 34.27
C PHE A 3 -17.68 -4.22 34.39
N ILE A 4 -17.98 -4.88 33.26
CA ILE A 4 -17.85 -6.33 33.19
C ILE A 4 -16.36 -6.62 33.32
N ALA A 5 -15.94 -7.09 34.50
CA ALA A 5 -14.61 -7.61 34.75
C ALA A 5 -14.44 -8.93 33.98
N ASN A 6 -14.31 -8.80 32.65
CA ASN A 6 -14.33 -9.93 31.75
C ASN A 6 -13.10 -10.79 32.06
N GLN A 7 -13.34 -12.04 32.47
CA GLN A 7 -12.31 -12.96 32.94
C GLN A 7 -11.22 -13.02 31.87
N LYS A 8 -9.96 -12.73 32.24
CA LYS A 8 -8.83 -12.83 31.30
C LYS A 8 -8.77 -14.26 30.76
N VAL A 9 -9.30 -14.46 29.56
CA VAL A 9 -9.41 -15.79 28.97
C VAL A 9 -7.98 -16.32 28.82
N ASN A 10 -7.69 -17.43 29.48
CA ASN A 10 -6.32 -17.81 29.79
C ASN A 10 -5.57 -18.20 28.49
N GLU A 11 -4.76 -17.28 27.96
CA GLU A 11 -4.04 -17.43 26.69
C GLU A 11 -3.14 -18.67 26.66
N PRO A 12 -2.39 -19.03 27.72
CA PRO A 12 -1.77 -20.36 27.87
C PRO A 12 -2.70 -21.57 27.64
N LEU A 13 -3.97 -21.55 28.08
CA LEU A 13 -4.93 -22.63 27.77
C LEU A 13 -5.33 -22.64 26.29
N PHE A 14 -5.40 -21.48 25.64
CA PHE A 14 -5.67 -21.39 24.20
C PHE A 14 -4.47 -21.89 23.38
N VAL A 15 -3.24 -21.53 23.78
CA VAL A 15 -1.99 -22.06 23.21
C VAL A 15 -1.92 -23.59 23.39
N ALA A 16 -2.31 -24.13 24.54
CA ALA A 16 -2.41 -25.57 24.76
C ALA A 16 -3.46 -26.24 23.84
N LEU A 17 -4.60 -25.59 23.60
CA LEU A 17 -5.60 -26.04 22.62
C LEU A 17 -5.01 -26.06 21.19
N LEU A 18 -4.24 -25.04 20.79
CA LEU A 18 -3.57 -25.00 19.49
C LEU A 18 -2.49 -26.09 19.35
N TYR A 19 -1.71 -26.38 20.39
CA TYR A 19 -0.78 -27.53 20.39
C TYR A 19 -1.52 -28.88 20.23
N LYS A 20 -2.61 -29.09 20.98
CA LYS A 20 -3.45 -30.30 20.85
C LYS A 20 -4.06 -30.40 19.44
N THR A 21 -4.51 -29.28 18.87
CA THR A 21 -5.06 -29.18 17.51
C THR A 21 -4.00 -29.51 16.45
N ARG A 22 -2.81 -28.87 16.50
CA ARG A 22 -1.66 -29.15 15.63
C ARG A 22 -1.35 -30.65 15.59
N ASN A 23 -1.21 -31.25 16.76
CA ASN A 23 -0.81 -32.65 16.89
C ASN A 23 -1.92 -33.63 16.45
N LEU A 24 -3.19 -33.21 16.41
CA LEU A 24 -4.28 -33.95 15.79
C LEU A 24 -4.30 -33.77 14.26
N CYS A 25 -4.07 -32.56 13.74
CA CYS A 25 -3.97 -32.32 12.30
C CYS A 25 -2.79 -33.09 11.67
N LEU A 26 -1.61 -33.09 12.29
CA LEU A 26 -0.43 -33.83 11.82
C LEU A 26 -0.63 -35.36 11.81
N LYS A 27 -1.58 -35.90 12.59
CA LYS A 27 -1.98 -37.32 12.52
C LYS A 27 -2.92 -37.63 11.35
N HIS A 28 -3.57 -36.62 10.76
CA HIS A 28 -4.47 -36.78 9.62
C HIS A 28 -3.77 -36.44 8.30
N VAL A 29 -2.98 -35.36 8.23
CA VAL A 29 -2.25 -34.96 7.01
C VAL A 29 -1.09 -35.92 6.76
N ASN A 30 -1.08 -36.57 5.59
CA ASN A 30 -0.03 -37.51 5.18
C ASN A 30 0.09 -37.56 3.65
N ARG A 31 1.13 -38.22 3.13
CA ARG A 31 1.43 -38.27 1.68
C ARG A 31 0.27 -38.75 0.79
N ASN A 32 -0.70 -39.51 1.33
CA ASN A 32 -1.82 -40.05 0.56
C ASN A 32 -3.02 -39.08 0.45
N ASN A 33 -3.09 -38.03 1.28
CA ASN A 33 -4.17 -37.03 1.24
C ASN A 33 -3.70 -35.57 1.09
N ILE A 34 -2.40 -35.31 1.18
CA ILE A 34 -1.81 -33.97 1.10
C ILE A 34 -2.11 -33.22 -0.21
N SER A 35 -2.22 -33.94 -1.33
CA SER A 35 -2.62 -33.39 -2.64
C SER A 35 -4.08 -32.90 -2.70
N LYS A 36 -4.88 -33.21 -1.67
CA LYS A 36 -6.26 -32.73 -1.48
C LYS A 36 -6.35 -31.72 -0.32
N MET A 37 -5.24 -31.34 0.30
CA MET A 37 -5.19 -30.50 1.49
C MET A 37 -5.04 -29.01 1.12
N GLY A 38 -6.00 -28.50 0.34
CA GLY A 38 -6.08 -27.08 -0.01
C GLY A 38 -6.45 -26.20 1.19
N GLY A 39 -6.61 -24.90 0.95
CA GLY A 39 -6.94 -23.93 2.00
C GLY A 39 -8.25 -24.27 2.73
N THR A 40 -9.33 -24.46 1.97
CA THR A 40 -10.67 -24.77 2.48
C THR A 40 -10.72 -26.12 3.22
N GLU A 41 -9.96 -27.11 2.72
CA GLU A 41 -9.89 -28.45 3.29
C GLU A 41 -9.07 -28.46 4.58
N PHE A 42 -7.96 -27.72 4.63
CA PHE A 42 -7.14 -27.57 5.83
C PHE A 42 -7.83 -26.73 6.92
N GLU A 43 -8.57 -25.69 6.53
CA GLU A 43 -9.45 -24.92 7.41
C GLU A 43 -10.53 -25.82 8.02
N SER A 44 -11.21 -26.62 7.18
CA SER A 44 -12.22 -27.59 7.61
C SER A 44 -11.64 -28.66 8.55
N LEU A 45 -10.44 -29.18 8.24
CA LEU A 45 -9.72 -30.13 9.10
C LEU A 45 -9.33 -29.48 10.44
N THR A 46 -8.80 -28.27 10.40
CA THR A 46 -8.38 -27.52 11.59
C THR A 46 -9.55 -27.25 12.52
N TYR A 47 -10.70 -26.82 11.99
CA TYR A 47 -11.93 -26.68 12.77
C TYR A 47 -12.35 -28.01 13.43
N GLN A 48 -12.42 -29.11 12.67
CA GLN A 48 -12.79 -30.43 13.22
C GLN A 48 -11.81 -30.90 14.31
N MET A 49 -10.50 -30.72 14.10
CA MET A 49 -9.48 -31.09 15.08
C MET A 49 -9.48 -30.17 16.29
N MET A 50 -9.84 -28.89 16.14
CA MET A 50 -9.97 -27.94 17.24
C MET A 50 -11.20 -28.24 18.10
N VAL A 51 -12.33 -28.62 17.49
CA VAL A 51 -13.51 -29.12 18.19
C VAL A 51 -13.15 -30.38 18.99
N LYS A 52 -12.49 -31.38 18.38
CA LYS A 52 -11.99 -32.58 19.09
C LYS A 52 -10.96 -32.23 20.17
N ALA A 53 -10.10 -31.25 19.93
CA ALA A 53 -9.13 -30.78 20.93
C ALA A 53 -9.81 -30.04 22.10
N SER A 54 -10.95 -29.39 21.87
CA SER A 54 -11.68 -28.64 22.90
C SER A 54 -12.35 -29.52 23.95
N ASP A 55 -12.55 -30.81 23.67
CA ASP A 55 -13.16 -31.71 24.65
C ASP A 55 -12.26 -31.91 25.88
N GLY A 56 -12.90 -31.95 27.05
CA GLY A 56 -12.26 -31.88 28.36
C GLY A 56 -11.67 -30.50 28.73
N THR A 57 -11.88 -29.45 27.92
CA THR A 57 -11.30 -28.11 28.15
C THR A 57 -12.36 -27.02 28.35
N PHE A 58 -11.92 -25.85 28.83
CA PHE A 58 -12.73 -24.63 28.90
C PHE A 58 -13.39 -24.21 27.57
N PHE A 59 -12.83 -24.64 26.43
CA PHE A 59 -13.32 -24.29 25.09
C PHE A 59 -14.39 -25.25 24.53
N LYS A 60 -14.74 -26.32 25.26
CA LYS A 60 -15.78 -27.28 24.84
C LYS A 60 -17.08 -26.56 24.47
N ASN A 61 -17.70 -26.96 23.36
CA ASN A 61 -18.92 -26.36 22.79
C ASN A 61 -18.82 -24.84 22.49
N ASN A 62 -17.61 -24.27 22.45
CA ASN A 62 -17.37 -22.83 22.26
C ASN A 62 -16.34 -22.57 21.13
N ILE A 63 -16.29 -23.46 20.14
CA ILE A 63 -15.51 -23.32 18.90
C ILE A 63 -16.52 -23.22 17.74
N THR A 64 -16.40 -22.19 16.90
CA THR A 64 -17.27 -21.97 15.72
C THR A 64 -16.44 -21.60 14.50
N ARG A 65 -16.82 -22.10 13.32
CA ARG A 65 -16.28 -21.66 12.03
C ARG A 65 -17.07 -20.43 11.57
N THR A 66 -16.41 -19.45 10.95
CA THR A 66 -17.08 -18.26 10.41
C THR A 66 -17.62 -18.48 8.99
N GLY A 67 -18.32 -17.48 8.44
CA GLY A 67 -18.72 -17.49 7.03
C GLY A 67 -17.56 -17.18 6.08
N PRO A 68 -17.70 -17.45 4.77
CA PRO A 68 -16.74 -17.04 3.76
C PRO A 68 -16.42 -15.54 3.84
N GLN A 69 -15.17 -15.16 3.55
CA GLN A 69 -14.64 -13.79 3.60
C GLN A 69 -14.64 -13.11 4.99
N THR A 70 -15.15 -13.77 6.04
CA THR A 70 -15.08 -13.29 7.43
C THR A 70 -13.67 -13.51 7.99
N PHE A 71 -13.19 -12.61 8.84
CA PHE A 71 -11.89 -12.72 9.50
C PHE A 71 -12.07 -12.84 11.04
N PRO A 72 -11.45 -13.79 11.74
CA PRO A 72 -10.70 -14.95 11.26
C PRO A 72 -11.58 -16.18 10.99
N ASP A 73 -11.06 -17.16 10.24
CA ASP A 73 -11.78 -18.37 9.79
C ASP A 73 -12.48 -19.18 10.92
N ILE A 74 -11.92 -19.17 12.14
CA ILE A 74 -12.46 -19.88 13.31
C ILE A 74 -12.43 -18.97 14.54
N VAL A 75 -13.49 -19.00 15.35
CA VAL A 75 -13.64 -18.25 16.60
C VAL A 75 -13.73 -19.22 17.79
N ALA A 76 -13.11 -18.84 18.90
CA ALA A 76 -13.15 -19.58 20.16
C ALA A 76 -13.52 -18.65 21.33
N LYS A 77 -14.55 -19.05 22.10
CA LYS A 77 -15.05 -18.32 23.28
C LYS A 77 -15.41 -16.83 23.03
N ASN A 78 -15.74 -16.46 21.79
CA ASN A 78 -16.03 -15.09 21.36
C ASN A 78 -14.94 -14.08 21.77
N TYR A 79 -13.67 -14.49 21.74
CA TYR A 79 -12.53 -13.67 22.14
C TYR A 79 -11.24 -14.02 21.38
N PHE A 80 -10.95 -15.32 21.27
CA PHE A 80 -9.85 -15.83 20.48
C PHE A 80 -10.29 -16.14 19.05
N GLY A 81 -9.35 -16.06 18.12
CA GLY A 81 -9.54 -16.45 16.74
C GLY A 81 -8.37 -17.26 16.18
N VAL A 82 -8.65 -18.08 15.18
CA VAL A 82 -7.66 -18.82 14.40
C VAL A 82 -7.86 -18.51 12.92
N GLU A 83 -6.87 -17.86 12.33
CA GLU A 83 -6.74 -17.67 10.89
C GLU A 83 -5.96 -18.85 10.33
N VAL A 84 -6.55 -19.61 9.41
CA VAL A 84 -5.97 -20.85 8.87
C VAL A 84 -5.39 -20.60 7.49
N LYS A 85 -4.14 -21.01 7.24
CA LYS A 85 -3.53 -20.95 5.91
C LYS A 85 -2.80 -22.25 5.58
N ALA A 86 -2.76 -22.60 4.30
CA ALA A 86 -2.05 -23.76 3.78
C ALA A 86 -1.17 -23.33 2.60
N THR A 87 -0.06 -24.05 2.38
CA THR A 87 0.70 -23.94 1.13
C THR A 87 1.29 -25.29 0.73
N ALA A 88 1.25 -25.60 -0.57
CA ALA A 88 1.88 -26.79 -1.14
C ALA A 88 3.40 -26.60 -1.40
N ASP A 89 3.91 -25.38 -1.20
CA ASP A 89 5.32 -25.05 -1.33
C ASP A 89 6.10 -25.36 -0.04
N ASP A 90 7.41 -25.57 -0.14
CA ASP A 90 8.30 -25.70 1.02
C ASP A 90 8.70 -24.32 1.58
N LYS A 91 7.71 -23.55 2.06
CA LYS A 91 7.94 -22.20 2.61
C LYS A 91 6.96 -21.80 3.70
N TRP A 92 7.43 -21.03 4.67
CA TRP A 92 6.61 -20.46 5.75
C TRP A 92 6.05 -19.06 5.42
N LEU A 93 5.84 -18.79 4.12
CA LEU A 93 5.51 -17.48 3.56
C LEU A 93 4.15 -17.48 2.85
N SER A 94 3.30 -16.51 3.14
CA SER A 94 2.02 -16.32 2.44
C SER A 94 1.59 -14.84 2.37
N THR A 95 0.51 -14.55 1.65
CA THR A 95 -0.19 -13.26 1.73
C THR A 95 -1.38 -13.41 2.66
N GLY A 96 -1.46 -12.54 3.68
CA GLY A 96 -2.55 -12.48 4.64
C GLY A 96 -3.66 -11.53 4.20
N ASN A 97 -4.47 -11.12 5.18
CA ASN A 97 -5.66 -10.31 4.92
C ASN A 97 -5.34 -8.82 4.67
N SER A 98 -6.40 -8.10 4.29
CA SER A 98 -6.38 -6.64 4.09
C SER A 98 -5.87 -5.93 5.33
N VAL A 99 -5.02 -4.92 5.14
CA VAL A 99 -4.54 -4.02 6.21
C VAL A 99 -5.69 -3.38 7.00
N LEU A 100 -6.85 -3.16 6.37
CA LEU A 100 -8.02 -2.55 6.99
C LEU A 100 -8.88 -3.50 7.83
N GLU A 101 -8.68 -4.82 7.73
CA GLU A 101 -9.43 -5.85 8.48
C GLU A 101 -10.97 -5.67 8.50
N THR A 102 -11.58 -5.09 7.45
CA THR A 102 -13.02 -4.69 7.43
C THR A 102 -14.03 -5.83 7.59
N THR A 103 -13.61 -7.08 7.46
CA THR A 103 -14.46 -8.27 7.67
C THR A 103 -14.21 -8.96 9.01
N ARG A 104 -13.54 -8.27 9.95
CA ARG A 104 -13.21 -8.80 11.29
C ARG A 104 -14.45 -8.99 12.16
N VAL A 105 -14.56 -10.14 12.81
CA VAL A 105 -15.52 -10.37 13.91
C VAL A 105 -15.16 -9.47 15.10
N GLU A 106 -16.00 -8.50 15.40
CA GLU A 106 -15.75 -7.42 16.38
C GLU A 106 -15.34 -7.93 17.78
N SER A 107 -15.96 -9.01 18.26
CA SER A 107 -15.68 -9.61 19.57
C SER A 107 -14.31 -10.29 19.67
N VAL A 108 -13.64 -10.57 18.54
CA VAL A 108 -12.36 -11.25 18.51
C VAL A 108 -11.23 -10.24 18.68
N GLU A 109 -10.69 -10.14 19.88
CA GLU A 109 -9.53 -9.30 20.17
C GLU A 109 -8.21 -10.01 19.83
N ARG A 110 -8.12 -11.35 19.94
CA ARG A 110 -6.84 -12.07 19.92
C ARG A 110 -6.77 -13.19 18.88
N ILE A 111 -6.09 -12.94 17.76
CA ILE A 111 -6.01 -13.88 16.61
C ILE A 111 -4.66 -14.58 16.54
N TYR A 112 -4.67 -15.88 16.32
CA TYR A 112 -3.50 -16.69 15.98
C TYR A 112 -3.55 -17.11 14.50
N MET A 113 -2.40 -17.06 13.82
CA MET A 113 -2.18 -17.71 12.53
C MET A 113 -1.90 -19.20 12.77
N PHE A 114 -2.56 -20.09 12.02
CA PHE A 114 -2.36 -21.55 12.03
C PHE A 114 -2.07 -22.01 10.61
N PHE A 115 -0.80 -22.24 10.32
CA PHE A 115 -0.25 -22.38 8.97
C PHE A 115 0.23 -23.82 8.78
N GLY A 116 -0.33 -24.54 7.80
CA GLY A 116 0.20 -25.81 7.31
C GLY A 116 1.14 -25.61 6.12
N LYS A 117 2.37 -26.15 6.22
CA LYS A 117 3.34 -26.20 5.11
C LYS A 117 3.41 -27.64 4.62
N PHE A 118 3.03 -27.85 3.37
CA PHE A 118 2.79 -29.16 2.77
C PHE A 118 3.76 -29.50 1.63
N GLY A 119 4.64 -28.57 1.23
CA GLY A 119 5.84 -28.88 0.47
C GLY A 119 7.01 -29.29 1.38
N GLY A 120 7.89 -30.14 0.86
CA GLY A 120 9.04 -30.66 1.60
C GLY A 120 8.64 -31.52 2.81
N GLU A 121 9.20 -31.22 3.98
CA GLU A 121 8.76 -31.85 5.23
C GLU A 121 7.43 -31.26 5.71
N ILE A 122 6.42 -32.13 5.88
CA ILE A 122 5.08 -31.77 6.33
C ILE A 122 5.11 -31.26 7.78
N ASP A 123 4.73 -30.01 8.01
CA ASP A 123 4.60 -29.45 9.36
C ASP A 123 3.47 -28.41 9.43
N ILE A 124 3.03 -28.10 10.65
CA ILE A 124 2.03 -27.08 10.96
C ILE A 124 2.61 -26.20 12.07
N LYS A 125 2.76 -24.90 11.80
CA LYS A 125 3.15 -23.89 12.80
C LYS A 125 1.94 -23.06 13.18
N PHE A 126 1.90 -22.58 14.43
CA PHE A 126 0.96 -21.54 14.83
C PHE A 126 1.68 -20.45 15.63
N ARG A 127 1.19 -19.21 15.51
CA ARG A 127 1.80 -18.03 16.14
C ARG A 127 0.75 -16.93 16.29
N LEU A 128 0.97 -16.01 17.22
CA LEU A 128 0.14 -14.81 17.35
C LEU A 128 0.18 -14.01 16.03
N TYR A 129 -0.99 -13.67 15.46
CA TYR A 129 -1.11 -13.14 14.10
C TYR A 129 -0.22 -11.91 13.87
N GLN A 130 -0.26 -10.93 14.78
CA GLN A 130 0.52 -9.70 14.67
C GLN A 130 2.05 -9.92 14.62
N GLU A 131 2.57 -10.99 15.22
CA GLU A 131 4.00 -11.27 15.25
C GLU A 131 4.55 -11.92 13.97
N CYS A 132 3.68 -12.49 13.12
CA CYS A 132 4.08 -13.11 11.86
C CYS A 132 3.89 -12.20 10.64
N LEU A 133 3.48 -10.94 10.81
CA LEU A 133 3.29 -10.01 9.68
C LEU A 133 4.59 -9.23 9.42
N ASN A 134 5.33 -9.63 8.39
CA ASN A 134 6.64 -9.04 8.04
C ASN A 134 6.51 -7.62 7.48
N GLU A 135 5.58 -7.43 6.56
CA GLU A 135 5.49 -6.25 5.69
C GLU A 135 4.09 -6.16 5.07
N VAL A 136 3.83 -5.11 4.28
CA VAL A 136 2.62 -4.96 3.46
C VAL A 136 2.98 -5.06 1.98
N GLY A 137 2.35 -6.01 1.27
CA GLY A 137 2.42 -6.10 -0.18
C GLY A 137 1.21 -5.45 -0.85
N VAL A 138 1.40 -4.92 -2.05
CA VAL A 138 0.36 -4.24 -2.82
C VAL A 138 0.28 -4.85 -4.23
N THR A 139 -0.94 -5.09 -4.71
CA THR A 139 -1.26 -5.40 -6.12
C THR A 139 -2.53 -4.66 -6.54
N HIS A 140 -3.59 -4.77 -5.73
CA HIS A 140 -4.84 -4.00 -5.89
C HIS A 140 -5.32 -3.34 -4.58
N SER A 141 -4.99 -3.93 -3.43
CA SER A 141 -5.20 -3.33 -2.11
C SER A 141 -4.17 -3.86 -1.11
N PRO A 142 -3.74 -3.05 -0.12
CA PRO A 142 -2.66 -3.41 0.80
C PRO A 142 -3.02 -4.62 1.66
N ARG A 143 -2.18 -5.66 1.61
CA ARG A 143 -2.32 -6.90 2.41
C ARG A 143 -1.03 -7.20 3.15
N TYR A 144 -1.14 -7.71 4.36
CA TYR A 144 0.03 -8.17 5.12
C TYR A 144 0.72 -9.35 4.42
N LYS A 145 2.04 -9.46 4.54
CA LYS A 145 2.81 -10.65 4.19
C LYS A 145 3.14 -11.45 5.45
N ILE A 146 2.73 -12.70 5.45
CA ILE A 146 2.93 -13.64 6.57
C ILE A 146 4.30 -14.29 6.41
N ASN A 147 5.07 -14.32 7.49
CA ASN A 147 6.26 -15.15 7.67
C ASN A 147 6.21 -15.77 9.08
N MET A 148 6.05 -17.08 9.19
CA MET A 148 5.99 -17.75 10.51
C MET A 148 7.32 -17.73 11.25
N ASP A 149 8.44 -17.69 10.52
CA ASP A 149 9.81 -17.70 11.04
C ASP A 149 10.41 -16.30 11.21
N LEU A 150 9.56 -15.26 11.17
CA LEU A 150 9.97 -13.88 11.38
C LEU A 150 10.58 -13.68 12.79
N PRO A 151 11.80 -13.16 12.95
CA PRO A 151 12.39 -12.96 14.27
C PRO A 151 11.53 -12.03 15.16
N LYS A 152 11.64 -12.19 16.49
CA LYS A 152 10.93 -11.31 17.43
C LYS A 152 11.37 -9.85 17.23
N GLY A 153 10.45 -8.90 17.30
CA GLY A 153 10.75 -7.48 17.08
C GLY A 153 10.96 -7.08 15.61
N HIS A 154 10.61 -7.96 14.65
CA HIS A 154 10.77 -7.70 13.21
C HIS A 154 9.43 -7.66 12.45
N SER A 155 8.29 -7.58 13.14
CA SER A 155 6.99 -7.37 12.49
C SER A 155 6.88 -5.97 11.88
N ILE A 156 5.94 -5.79 10.96
CA ILE A 156 5.62 -4.46 10.40
C ILE A 156 5.20 -3.46 11.49
N PHE A 157 4.63 -3.95 12.60
CA PHE A 157 4.26 -3.15 13.77
C PHE A 157 5.48 -2.66 14.54
N ASP A 158 6.48 -3.54 14.74
CA ASP A 158 7.76 -3.19 15.35
C ASP A 158 8.52 -2.19 14.47
N LYS A 159 8.57 -2.43 13.15
CA LYS A 159 9.22 -1.56 12.15
C LYS A 159 8.61 -0.17 12.05
N ILE A 160 7.29 -0.04 12.22
CA ILE A 160 6.56 1.24 12.24
C ILE A 160 6.64 1.91 13.63
N GLY A 161 6.94 1.15 14.70
CA GLY A 161 6.91 1.65 16.08
C GLY A 161 5.49 1.85 16.61
N ILE A 162 4.53 1.03 16.19
CA ILE A 162 3.13 1.12 16.63
C ILE A 162 2.58 -0.24 17.08
N ASN A 163 1.74 -0.25 18.12
CA ASN A 163 1.02 -1.45 18.53
C ASN A 163 -0.08 -1.82 17.52
N TYR A 164 -0.22 -3.12 17.22
CA TYR A 164 -1.21 -3.68 16.30
C TYR A 164 -2.65 -3.24 16.59
N ASP A 165 -3.08 -3.28 17.85
CA ASP A 165 -4.45 -2.94 18.25
C ASP A 165 -4.73 -1.44 18.09
N ILE A 166 -3.71 -0.59 18.25
CA ILE A 166 -3.78 0.85 17.96
C ILE A 166 -3.85 1.09 16.45
N LEU A 167 -3.13 0.31 15.64
CA LEU A 167 -3.16 0.48 14.18
C LEU A 167 -4.49 0.02 13.58
N ARG A 168 -5.00 -1.18 13.94
CA ARG A 168 -6.23 -1.74 13.35
C ARG A 168 -7.52 -1.02 13.80
N LYS A 169 -7.52 -0.41 15.00
CA LYS A 169 -8.67 0.35 15.52
C LYS A 169 -8.61 1.86 15.17
N GLY A 170 -7.66 2.28 14.33
CA GLY A 170 -7.48 3.69 13.95
C GLY A 170 -7.77 3.96 12.49
N ASP A 171 -8.60 4.98 12.21
CA ASP A 171 -9.05 5.37 10.86
C ASP A 171 -7.92 5.68 9.87
N ASN A 172 -6.71 5.97 10.38
CA ASN A 172 -5.55 6.33 9.59
C ASN A 172 -4.51 5.18 9.41
N ALA A 173 -4.91 3.92 9.59
CA ALA A 173 -4.05 2.74 9.42
C ALA A 173 -3.25 2.76 8.09
N ILE A 174 -3.95 2.95 6.97
CA ILE A 174 -3.35 3.07 5.63
C ILE A 174 -2.37 4.24 5.55
N GLN A 175 -2.72 5.41 6.12
CA GLN A 175 -1.87 6.60 6.08
C GLN A 175 -0.56 6.40 6.85
N ARG A 176 -0.60 5.77 8.03
CA ARG A 176 0.60 5.47 8.84
C ARG A 176 1.55 4.51 8.11
N ILE A 177 1.00 3.46 7.49
CA ILE A 177 1.77 2.53 6.66
C ILE A 177 2.39 3.25 5.45
N LYS A 178 1.64 4.13 4.75
CA LYS A 178 2.20 4.97 3.67
C LYS A 178 3.32 5.89 4.17
N GLN A 179 3.20 6.48 5.37
CA GLN A 179 4.25 7.34 5.95
C GLN A 179 5.54 6.57 6.24
N TYR A 180 5.45 5.33 6.75
CA TYR A 180 6.60 4.45 6.98
C TYR A 180 7.34 4.13 5.68
N TYR A 181 6.65 3.54 4.68
CA TYR A 181 7.29 3.20 3.41
C TYR A 181 7.80 4.43 2.66
N ARG A 182 7.14 5.57 2.81
CA ARG A 182 7.60 6.85 2.25
C ARG A 182 8.94 7.31 2.80
N GLY A 183 9.24 6.99 4.06
CA GLY A 183 10.54 7.26 4.68
C GLY A 183 11.69 6.42 4.13
N MET A 184 11.39 5.37 3.35
CA MET A 184 12.36 4.46 2.74
C MET A 184 12.63 4.77 1.25
N LEU A 185 11.86 5.68 0.63
CA LEU A 185 11.98 6.02 -0.80
C LEU A 185 13.29 6.76 -1.12
N GLN A 186 13.93 6.36 -2.20
CA GLN A 186 15.09 7.04 -2.78
C GLN A 186 14.67 8.27 -3.62
N GLU A 187 15.62 8.87 -4.35
CA GLU A 187 15.29 9.80 -5.45
C GLU A 187 14.70 9.00 -6.63
N GLY A 188 13.80 9.60 -7.42
CA GLY A 188 13.08 8.91 -8.50
C GLY A 188 11.86 8.09 -8.03
N GLU A 189 11.93 7.45 -6.86
CA GLU A 189 10.87 6.55 -6.39
C GLU A 189 9.58 7.25 -5.90
N GLU A 190 8.46 6.53 -6.02
CA GLU A 190 7.13 6.87 -5.49
C GLU A 190 6.39 5.59 -5.06
N LEU A 191 5.39 5.73 -4.17
CA LEU A 191 4.62 4.59 -3.70
C LEU A 191 3.52 4.21 -4.70
N TRP A 192 3.62 3.01 -5.27
CA TRP A 192 2.49 2.39 -5.97
C TRP A 192 1.48 1.91 -4.94
N TRP A 193 0.42 2.69 -4.79
CA TRP A 193 -0.76 2.35 -4.00
C TRP A 193 -2.04 2.69 -4.77
N ILE A 194 -3.09 1.91 -4.54
CA ILE A 194 -4.47 2.34 -4.74
C ILE A 194 -4.99 2.66 -3.34
N ASP A 195 -5.42 3.90 -3.14
CA ASP A 195 -6.14 4.29 -1.94
C ASP A 195 -7.62 3.94 -2.11
N PRO A 196 -8.27 3.23 -1.17
CA PRO A 196 -9.71 3.04 -1.21
C PRO A 196 -10.52 4.35 -1.19
N GLN A 197 -9.90 5.48 -0.84
CA GLN A 197 -10.50 6.81 -0.86
C GLN A 197 -10.19 7.62 -2.14
N GLU A 198 -9.26 7.17 -3.00
CA GLU A 198 -8.98 7.81 -4.30
C GLU A 198 -9.81 7.13 -5.40
N VAL A 199 -10.43 7.93 -6.27
CA VAL A 199 -11.51 7.48 -7.18
C VAL A 199 -10.95 6.78 -8.43
N THR A 200 -10.27 5.64 -8.25
CA THR A 200 -9.86 4.75 -9.34
C THR A 200 -10.89 3.62 -9.51
N THR A 201 -12.07 3.95 -10.03
CA THR A 201 -13.23 3.05 -10.17
C THR A 201 -13.10 1.97 -11.25
N SER A 202 -11.96 1.89 -11.93
CA SER A 202 -11.71 0.94 -13.03
C SER A 202 -10.43 0.14 -12.78
N PRO A 203 -10.42 -1.19 -12.99
CA PRO A 203 -9.19 -1.98 -13.01
C PRO A 203 -8.43 -1.89 -14.34
N ILE A 204 -8.97 -1.18 -15.34
CA ILE A 204 -8.44 -1.17 -16.71
C ILE A 204 -7.38 -0.06 -16.86
N ILE A 205 -6.11 -0.44 -16.75
CA ILE A 205 -4.99 0.42 -17.11
C ILE A 205 -5.06 0.74 -18.62
N ARG A 206 -5.01 2.02 -18.99
CA ARG A 206 -5.03 2.48 -20.39
C ARG A 206 -3.70 3.08 -20.84
N SER A 207 -3.45 3.11 -22.15
CA SER A 207 -2.30 3.84 -22.70
C SER A 207 -2.55 5.35 -22.67
N PHE A 208 -1.55 6.12 -22.23
CA PHE A 208 -1.51 7.58 -22.35
C PHE A 208 -1.72 8.07 -23.80
N SER A 209 -1.30 7.29 -24.80
CA SER A 209 -1.55 7.64 -26.21
C SER A 209 -3.05 7.76 -26.52
N LYS A 210 -3.91 7.00 -25.84
CA LYS A 210 -5.38 6.99 -26.00
C LYS A 210 -6.11 8.10 -25.21
N PHE A 211 -5.42 8.94 -24.44
CA PHE A 211 -6.05 10.08 -23.75
C PHE A 211 -6.57 11.11 -24.76
N THR A 212 -7.64 11.83 -24.43
CA THR A 212 -8.08 13.00 -25.20
C THR A 212 -7.06 14.16 -25.11
N TYR A 213 -7.26 15.23 -25.89
CA TYR A 213 -6.43 16.42 -25.78
C TYR A 213 -6.52 17.04 -24.38
N GLU A 214 -7.73 17.15 -23.84
CA GLU A 214 -8.02 17.75 -22.53
C GLU A 214 -7.44 16.92 -21.38
N GLU A 215 -7.44 15.59 -21.52
CA GLU A 215 -6.82 14.69 -20.55
C GLU A 215 -5.28 14.79 -20.56
N LYS A 216 -4.67 14.81 -21.75
CA LYS A 216 -3.21 15.03 -21.91
C LYS A 216 -2.82 16.40 -21.37
N PHE A 217 -3.57 17.44 -21.71
CA PHE A 217 -3.33 18.81 -21.27
C PHE A 217 -3.43 18.94 -19.75
N ARG A 218 -4.48 18.37 -19.13
CA ARG A 218 -4.64 18.34 -17.67
C ARG A 218 -3.52 17.58 -16.97
N PHE A 219 -3.15 16.40 -17.49
CA PHE A 219 -2.04 15.61 -16.97
C PHE A 219 -0.72 16.39 -17.04
N MET A 220 -0.42 17.07 -18.16
CA MET A 220 0.80 17.87 -18.31
C MET A 220 0.81 19.12 -17.43
N THR A 221 -0.34 19.79 -17.24
CA THR A 221 -0.50 20.88 -16.25
C THR A 221 -0.19 20.38 -14.83
N GLU A 222 -0.79 19.28 -14.39
CA GLU A 222 -0.51 18.71 -13.08
C GLU A 222 0.94 18.21 -12.96
N ALA A 223 1.50 17.59 -14.01
CA ALA A 223 2.88 17.13 -14.03
C ALA A 223 3.87 18.27 -13.71
N MET A 224 3.70 19.42 -14.39
CA MET A 224 4.56 20.58 -14.19
C MET A 224 4.36 21.25 -12.82
N ILE A 225 3.16 21.15 -12.22
CA ILE A 225 2.90 21.61 -10.83
C ILE A 225 3.54 20.67 -9.80
N LEU A 226 3.27 19.37 -9.91
CA LEU A 226 3.55 18.37 -8.88
C LEU A 226 5.01 17.90 -8.85
N PHE A 227 5.68 17.91 -10.01
CA PHE A 227 7.04 17.40 -10.19
C PHE A 227 7.97 18.44 -10.85
N PRO A 228 8.32 19.56 -10.20
CA PRO A 228 9.24 20.57 -10.76
C PRO A 228 10.57 20.00 -11.28
N GLU A 229 11.00 18.84 -10.79
CA GLU A 229 12.15 18.07 -11.29
C GLU A 229 12.13 17.82 -12.81
N VAL A 230 10.96 17.78 -13.48
CA VAL A 230 10.88 17.60 -14.95
C VAL A 230 11.63 18.68 -15.73
N PHE A 231 11.84 19.87 -15.15
CA PHE A 231 12.63 20.96 -15.73
C PHE A 231 14.15 20.82 -15.50
N GLY A 232 14.57 19.89 -14.63
CA GLY A 232 15.98 19.63 -14.32
C GLY A 232 16.69 18.75 -15.34
N LYS A 233 17.90 18.28 -14.99
CA LYS A 233 18.75 17.40 -15.83
C LYS A 233 18.99 16.00 -15.25
N SER A 234 18.32 15.63 -14.17
CA SER A 234 18.41 14.27 -13.61
C SER A 234 17.82 13.24 -14.58
N SER A 235 18.42 12.06 -14.68
CA SER A 235 17.89 10.94 -15.49
C SER A 235 16.55 10.45 -14.95
N VAL A 236 16.41 10.38 -13.63
CA VAL A 236 15.22 9.88 -12.91
C VAL A 236 14.05 10.86 -12.86
N LYS A 237 14.18 12.05 -13.46
CA LYS A 237 13.23 13.18 -13.30
C LYS A 237 11.80 12.95 -13.80
N PHE A 238 11.54 11.82 -14.46
CA PHE A 238 10.22 11.43 -14.95
C PHE A 238 9.65 10.18 -14.26
N GLU A 239 10.39 9.54 -13.34
CA GLU A 239 9.97 8.28 -12.70
C GLU A 239 8.77 8.48 -11.77
N ARG A 240 8.85 9.46 -10.88
CA ARG A 240 7.72 9.89 -10.03
C ARG A 240 6.47 10.28 -10.83
N LEU A 241 6.67 10.84 -12.03
CA LEU A 241 5.59 11.18 -12.94
C LEU A 241 4.99 9.94 -13.63
N ALA A 242 5.78 8.92 -13.92
CA ALA A 242 5.28 7.63 -14.40
C ALA A 242 4.43 6.93 -13.33
N SER A 243 4.85 6.96 -12.07
CA SER A 243 4.02 6.49 -10.94
C SER A 243 2.72 7.29 -10.83
N TYR A 244 2.75 8.61 -11.03
CA TYR A 244 1.55 9.46 -11.00
C TYR A 244 0.58 9.21 -12.16
N LEU A 245 1.09 8.89 -13.35
CA LEU A 245 0.26 8.47 -14.48
C LEU A 245 -0.53 7.19 -14.17
N ILE A 246 0.08 6.27 -13.42
CA ILE A 246 -0.57 5.04 -12.94
C ILE A 246 -1.58 5.37 -11.83
N THR A 247 -1.16 6.00 -10.73
CA THR A 247 -2.02 6.18 -9.55
C THR A 247 -3.11 7.24 -9.72
N GLY A 248 -2.81 8.36 -10.41
CA GLY A 248 -3.75 9.47 -10.59
C GLY A 248 -4.62 9.38 -11.85
N TYR A 249 -4.20 8.64 -12.87
CA TYR A 249 -4.89 8.57 -14.19
C TYR A 249 -5.17 7.15 -14.70
N ASN A 250 -4.79 6.12 -13.93
CA ASN A 250 -4.92 4.69 -14.27
C ASN A 250 -4.35 4.35 -15.65
N ALA A 251 -3.11 4.77 -15.89
CA ALA A 251 -2.51 4.71 -17.21
C ALA A 251 -1.00 4.42 -17.21
N VAL A 252 -0.50 4.01 -18.37
CA VAL A 252 0.92 3.79 -18.64
C VAL A 252 1.34 4.44 -19.96
N SER A 253 2.64 4.69 -20.11
CA SER A 253 3.23 5.16 -21.36
C SER A 253 4.62 4.55 -21.52
N SER A 254 4.91 3.98 -22.69
CA SER A 254 6.23 3.42 -23.01
C SER A 254 7.30 4.50 -23.26
N ASN A 255 6.89 5.75 -23.51
CA ASN A 255 7.77 6.86 -23.87
C ASN A 255 7.33 8.18 -23.20
N LEU A 256 6.97 8.14 -21.91
CA LEU A 256 6.43 9.28 -21.18
C LEU A 256 7.31 10.54 -21.26
N ARG A 257 8.63 10.38 -21.12
CA ARG A 257 9.65 11.44 -21.29
C ARG A 257 9.43 12.24 -22.58
N ASP A 258 9.23 11.53 -23.68
CA ASP A 258 9.21 12.12 -25.02
C ASP A 258 7.95 12.98 -25.23
N SER A 259 6.89 12.72 -24.47
CA SER A 259 5.68 13.58 -24.42
C SER A 259 5.95 14.98 -23.84
N PHE A 260 7.11 15.20 -23.19
CA PHE A 260 7.55 16.51 -22.68
C PHE A 260 8.78 17.06 -23.41
N THR A 261 9.55 16.22 -24.11
CA THR A 261 10.87 16.60 -24.66
C THR A 261 11.10 16.30 -26.15
N ALA A 262 10.18 15.65 -26.86
CA ALA A 262 10.32 15.41 -28.29
C ALA A 262 10.38 16.72 -29.11
N GLY A 263 11.17 16.73 -30.18
CA GLY A 263 11.49 17.95 -30.93
C GLY A 263 12.65 18.78 -30.35
N GLY A 264 13.27 18.36 -29.25
CA GLY A 264 14.57 18.87 -28.82
C GLY A 264 14.54 20.28 -28.25
N ARG A 265 15.06 21.28 -29.00
CA ARG A 265 15.11 22.69 -28.59
C ARG A 265 14.36 23.57 -29.59
N ILE A 266 13.62 24.55 -29.08
CA ILE A 266 12.82 25.53 -29.83
C ILE A 266 13.24 26.96 -29.45
N GLY A 267 13.23 27.87 -30.42
CA GLY A 267 13.43 29.30 -30.17
C GLY A 267 12.11 30.00 -29.81
N ILE A 268 11.92 30.39 -28.56
CA ILE A 268 10.76 31.16 -28.06
C ILE A 268 11.14 32.62 -27.80
N ASN A 269 10.17 33.53 -27.81
CA ASN A 269 10.38 34.94 -27.47
C ASN A 269 10.02 35.19 -26.00
N ILE A 270 10.97 35.69 -25.22
CA ILE A 270 10.82 36.03 -23.79
C ILE A 270 11.18 37.50 -23.64
N ALA A 271 10.23 38.34 -23.19
CA ALA A 271 10.43 39.79 -23.02
C ALA A 271 11.14 40.47 -24.22
N GLY A 272 10.68 40.16 -25.44
CA GLY A 272 11.21 40.71 -26.70
C GLY A 272 12.52 40.07 -27.21
N LYS A 273 13.15 39.14 -26.47
CA LYS A 273 14.38 38.44 -26.89
C LYS A 273 14.09 36.98 -27.26
N ARG A 274 14.62 36.54 -28.41
CA ARG A 274 14.52 35.14 -28.86
C ARG A 274 15.55 34.28 -28.13
N VAL A 275 15.10 33.22 -27.44
CA VAL A 275 15.94 32.31 -26.64
C VAL A 275 15.65 30.87 -27.04
N VAL A 276 16.71 30.08 -27.25
CA VAL A 276 16.60 28.66 -27.67
C VAL A 276 16.58 27.76 -26.44
N VAL A 277 15.44 27.14 -26.16
CA VAL A 277 15.13 26.39 -24.92
C VAL A 277 14.70 24.95 -25.24
N PRO A 278 14.89 23.96 -24.34
CA PRO A 278 14.27 22.64 -24.48
C PRO A 278 12.74 22.68 -24.63
N LYS A 279 12.16 21.71 -25.35
CA LYS A 279 10.70 21.65 -25.66
C LYS A 279 9.79 21.83 -24.44
N ILE A 280 10.16 21.30 -23.27
CA ILE A 280 9.34 21.40 -22.05
C ILE A 280 9.01 22.84 -21.63
N TYR A 281 9.87 23.81 -21.98
CA TYR A 281 9.62 25.22 -21.69
C TYR A 281 8.60 25.86 -22.66
N GLN A 282 8.33 25.27 -23.82
CA GLN A 282 7.16 25.61 -24.63
C GLN A 282 5.87 25.17 -23.92
N HIS A 283 5.84 23.96 -23.35
CA HIS A 283 4.68 23.50 -22.59
C HIS A 283 4.46 24.34 -21.32
N LEU A 284 5.51 24.79 -20.64
CA LEU A 284 5.42 25.76 -19.55
C LEU A 284 4.75 27.09 -19.96
N LEU A 285 4.99 27.53 -21.20
CA LEU A 285 4.38 28.74 -21.77
C LEU A 285 2.90 28.49 -22.14
N GLU A 286 2.62 27.39 -22.84
CA GLU A 286 1.29 26.99 -23.30
C GLU A 286 0.32 26.72 -22.14
N HIS A 287 0.80 26.16 -21.03
CA HIS A 287 0.01 25.80 -19.86
C HIS A 287 -0.02 26.88 -18.75
N ALA A 288 0.64 28.04 -18.93
CA ALA A 288 0.88 28.99 -17.84
C ALA A 288 -0.39 29.42 -17.08
N LYS A 289 -1.49 29.71 -17.81
CA LYS A 289 -2.76 30.17 -17.23
C LYS A 289 -3.46 29.07 -16.42
N ASP A 290 -3.50 27.85 -16.95
CA ASP A 290 -4.06 26.70 -16.25
C ASP A 290 -3.19 26.25 -15.08
N ILE A 291 -1.87 26.39 -15.16
CA ILE A 291 -0.97 26.20 -14.01
C ILE A 291 -1.29 27.21 -12.91
N GLU A 292 -1.41 28.51 -13.23
CA GLU A 292 -1.75 29.54 -12.23
C GLU A 292 -3.10 29.26 -11.54
N LYS A 293 -4.11 28.88 -12.32
CA LYS A 293 -5.44 28.53 -11.82
C LYS A 293 -5.41 27.28 -10.94
N THR A 294 -4.76 26.23 -11.42
CA THR A 294 -4.78 24.89 -10.79
C THR A 294 -3.97 24.85 -9.50
N ILE A 295 -2.81 25.51 -9.42
CA ILE A 295 -1.99 25.51 -8.20
C ILE A 295 -2.66 26.24 -7.03
N LYS A 296 -3.51 27.24 -7.33
CA LYS A 296 -4.31 27.98 -6.34
C LYS A 296 -5.45 27.12 -5.76
N SER A 297 -6.08 26.26 -6.56
CA SER A 297 -7.20 25.42 -6.14
C SER A 297 -6.81 24.03 -5.62
N MET A 298 -5.65 23.48 -6.03
CA MET A 298 -5.22 22.13 -5.66
C MET A 298 -5.17 21.91 -4.13
N PRO A 299 -5.51 20.73 -3.59
CA PRO A 299 -5.43 20.46 -2.15
C PRO A 299 -4.00 20.63 -1.59
N VAL A 300 -3.90 21.26 -0.42
CA VAL A 300 -2.62 21.45 0.31
C VAL A 300 -1.95 20.10 0.62
N THR A 301 -2.75 19.07 0.91
CA THR A 301 -2.29 17.70 1.12
C THR A 301 -1.62 17.11 -0.13
N LYS A 302 -2.20 17.30 -1.33
CA LYS A 302 -1.64 16.84 -2.61
C LYS A 302 -0.32 17.54 -2.93
N LEU A 303 -0.25 18.86 -2.73
CA LEU A 303 0.99 19.63 -2.90
C LEU A 303 2.08 19.20 -1.89
N SER A 304 1.75 19.11 -0.60
CA SER A 304 2.67 18.63 0.45
C SER A 304 3.17 17.20 0.18
N TYR A 305 2.29 16.33 -0.34
CA TYR A 305 2.66 14.99 -0.79
C TYR A 305 3.69 15.07 -1.94
N HIS A 306 3.34 15.59 -3.11
CA HIS A 306 4.23 15.47 -4.27
C HIS A 306 5.50 16.34 -4.17
N TRP A 307 5.48 17.48 -3.49
CA TRP A 307 6.67 18.31 -3.29
C TRP A 307 7.64 17.77 -2.23
N ARG A 308 7.27 16.70 -1.49
CA ARG A 308 8.04 16.16 -0.35
C ARG A 308 8.32 17.23 0.74
N LEU A 309 7.35 18.11 1.01
CA LEU A 309 7.46 19.21 1.99
C LEU A 309 6.41 19.14 3.11
N GLY A 310 6.85 19.27 4.36
CA GLY A 310 5.98 19.30 5.55
C GLY A 310 5.16 20.58 5.74
N LYS A 311 5.45 21.66 5.00
CA LYS A 311 4.68 22.92 5.03
C LYS A 311 4.66 23.57 3.64
N ILE A 312 3.49 24.07 3.27
CA ILE A 312 3.25 24.85 2.05
C ILE A 312 3.12 26.34 2.42
N LYS A 313 3.73 27.23 1.64
CA LYS A 313 3.61 28.69 1.78
C LYS A 313 2.19 29.16 1.40
N SER A 314 1.75 30.28 1.97
CA SER A 314 0.48 30.92 1.58
C SER A 314 0.45 31.25 0.09
N ASN A 315 1.52 31.89 -0.42
CA ASN A 315 1.73 32.06 -1.86
C ASN A 315 2.38 30.81 -2.48
N ARG A 316 1.52 29.83 -2.81
CA ARG A 316 1.89 28.56 -3.44
C ARG A 316 2.57 28.75 -4.81
N LEU A 317 2.13 29.76 -5.58
CA LEU A 317 2.69 30.05 -6.90
C LEU A 317 4.16 30.51 -6.77
N SER A 318 4.46 31.41 -5.84
CA SER A 318 5.86 31.80 -5.55
C SER A 318 6.71 30.59 -5.15
N GLN A 319 6.21 29.74 -4.25
CA GLN A 319 6.93 28.54 -3.82
C GLN A 319 7.25 27.60 -5.00
N TRP A 320 6.30 27.39 -5.90
CA TRP A 320 6.52 26.57 -7.09
C TRP A 320 7.49 27.23 -8.07
N LEU A 321 7.39 28.54 -8.31
CA LEU A 321 8.35 29.27 -9.15
C LEU A 321 9.78 29.17 -8.63
N GLU A 322 9.98 29.25 -7.31
CA GLU A 322 11.29 29.00 -6.65
C GLU A 322 11.79 27.56 -6.91
N MET A 323 10.90 26.57 -6.82
CA MET A 323 11.24 25.16 -7.06
C MET A 323 11.58 24.87 -8.52
N VAL A 324 10.85 25.45 -9.48
CA VAL A 324 11.10 25.26 -10.91
C VAL A 324 12.37 26.01 -11.35
N ASP A 325 12.57 27.27 -10.92
CA ASP A 325 13.81 28.01 -11.20
C ASP A 325 15.04 27.26 -10.66
N LYS A 326 14.95 26.66 -9.46
CA LYS A 326 16.03 25.82 -8.87
C LYS A 326 16.38 24.60 -9.74
N GLN A 327 15.42 24.02 -10.44
CA GLN A 327 15.65 22.89 -11.34
C GLN A 327 16.21 23.36 -12.70
N ALA A 328 15.69 24.47 -13.22
CA ALA A 328 16.07 25.05 -14.50
C ALA A 328 17.48 25.69 -14.55
N VAL A 329 18.13 25.95 -13.40
CA VAL A 329 19.47 26.57 -13.30
C VAL A 329 20.48 25.96 -14.29
N LYS A 330 20.51 24.62 -14.42
CA LYS A 330 21.49 23.94 -15.29
C LYS A 330 21.27 24.15 -16.80
N ASP A 331 20.15 24.74 -17.22
CA ASP A 331 19.94 25.20 -18.61
C ASP A 331 20.32 26.68 -18.83
N ASN A 332 20.73 27.40 -17.78
CA ASN A 332 20.88 28.86 -17.77
C ASN A 332 19.56 29.58 -18.14
N ILE A 333 18.43 29.00 -17.74
CA ILE A 333 17.07 29.49 -17.99
C ILE A 333 16.43 29.86 -16.66
N GLN A 334 15.81 31.04 -16.60
CA GLN A 334 14.87 31.37 -15.54
C GLN A 334 13.45 31.01 -16.00
N ALA A 335 12.99 29.82 -15.62
CA ALA A 335 11.70 29.27 -16.00
C ALA A 335 10.53 30.17 -15.57
N SER A 336 10.65 30.87 -14.44
CA SER A 336 9.64 31.82 -13.96
C SER A 336 9.44 33.02 -14.88
N LYS A 337 10.44 33.39 -15.71
CA LYS A 337 10.26 34.41 -16.78
C LYS A 337 9.50 33.85 -17.98
N ILE A 338 9.69 32.57 -18.31
CA ILE A 338 8.96 31.89 -19.39
C ILE A 338 7.50 31.74 -19.00
N PHE A 339 7.23 31.21 -17.81
CA PHE A 339 5.88 31.13 -17.24
C PHE A 339 5.16 32.49 -17.25
N LYS A 340 5.80 33.56 -16.76
CA LYS A 340 5.24 34.92 -16.77
C LYS A 340 5.03 35.52 -18.18
N SER A 341 5.61 34.92 -19.22
CA SER A 341 5.39 35.33 -20.62
C SER A 341 4.18 34.62 -21.27
N GLY A 342 3.55 33.67 -20.57
CA GLY A 342 2.34 32.95 -21.01
C GLY A 342 1.06 33.37 -20.29
N LEU A 343 1.14 34.37 -19.40
CA LEU A 343 0.00 34.99 -18.70
C LEU A 343 -0.51 36.20 -19.50
#